data_AF-A0A945MZT0-F1
#
_entry.id   AF-A0A945MZT0-F1
#
_cell.length_a   1.000
_cell.length_b   1.000
_cell.length_c   1.000
_cell.angle_alpha   90.00
_cell.angle_beta   90.00
_cell.angle_gamma   90.00
#
_symmetry.space_group_name_H-M   'P 1'
#
loop_
_entity.id
_entity.type
_entity.pdbx_description
1 polymer ?
#
loop_
_entity_poly.entity_id
_entity_poly.type
_entity_poly.pdbx_seq_one_letter_code
_entity_poly.pdbx_strand_id
1 'polypeptide(L)'
;MAEERGTHDHDHDHDHDRTFQPDIEDLEPSRHELMTYAMKELLIEKGHVTDEEIRKCQDTLESIEPSQGSRVIARAWTDAAFKQRLLDDGNAALAEFDIDAGGAKMTVVENTGDVQNVVVCTLCSCYP
;
A
#
# COMPACT_ATOMS: atom_id res chain seq x y z
N MET A 1 41.72 44.65 3.64
CA MET A 1 41.52 43.86 4.87
C MET A 1 40.11 43.30 4.77
N ALA A 2 39.98 42.13 4.17
CA ALA A 2 38.70 41.44 3.99
C ALA A 2 38.74 40.21 4.88
N GLU A 3 37.71 40.08 5.71
CA GLU A 3 37.59 39.13 6.81
C GLU A 3 37.71 37.66 6.37
N GLU A 4 38.40 36.90 7.21
CA GLU A 4 38.57 35.46 7.12
C GLU A 4 37.21 34.76 7.21
N ARG A 5 36.82 34.05 6.14
CA ARG A 5 35.71 33.09 6.21
C ARG A 5 36.24 31.85 6.93
N GLY A 6 35.87 31.71 8.20
CA GLY A 6 36.04 30.45 8.93
C GLY A 6 35.30 29.32 8.23
N THR A 7 36.04 28.35 7.72
CA THR A 7 35.50 27.06 7.30
C THR A 7 35.13 26.32 8.57
N HIS A 8 33.83 26.19 8.85
CA HIS A 8 33.36 25.25 9.86
C HIS A 8 33.48 23.85 9.27
N ASP A 9 34.60 23.21 9.57
CA ASP A 9 34.82 21.79 9.35
C ASP A 9 34.08 21.04 10.47
N HIS A 10 32.91 20.49 10.13
CA HIS A 10 32.18 19.61 11.02
C HIS A 10 32.63 18.19 10.72
N ASP A 11 33.76 17.81 11.32
CA ASP A 11 34.24 16.45 11.37
C ASP A 11 33.31 15.65 12.31
N HIS A 12 32.25 15.10 11.74
CA HIS A 12 31.37 14.15 12.43
C HIS A 12 31.93 12.76 12.23
N ASP A 13 32.94 12.40 13.03
CA ASP A 13 33.36 11.02 13.24
C ASP A 13 32.27 10.31 14.06
N HIS A 14 31.18 9.98 13.38
CA HIS A 14 30.20 9.05 13.91
C HIS A 14 30.63 7.66 13.45
N ASP A 15 31.20 6.93 14.40
CA ASP A 15 31.39 5.50 14.35
C ASP A 15 30.04 4.84 14.05
N HIS A 16 29.77 4.66 12.76
CA HIS A 16 28.70 3.83 12.27
C HIS A 16 29.19 2.39 12.39
N ASP A 17 29.34 1.90 13.62
CA ASP A 17 29.24 0.48 13.92
C ASP A 17 27.79 0.09 13.61
N ARG A 18 27.45 0.09 12.32
CA ARG A 18 26.18 -0.40 11.82
C ARG A 18 26.24 -1.86 12.18
N THR A 19 25.42 -2.25 13.15
CA THR A 19 24.94 -3.62 13.23
C THR A 19 24.26 -3.87 11.89
N PHE A 20 25.05 -4.31 10.91
CA PHE A 20 24.57 -4.67 9.59
C PHE A 20 23.58 -5.79 9.87
N GLN A 21 22.28 -5.48 9.79
CA GLN A 21 21.33 -6.56 9.59
C GLN A 21 21.77 -7.20 8.28
N PRO A 22 22.10 -8.50 8.28
CA PRO A 22 22.39 -9.18 7.03
C PRO A 22 21.19 -8.98 6.11
N ASP A 23 21.47 -8.69 4.84
CA ASP A 23 20.41 -8.58 3.85
C ASP A 23 19.64 -9.91 3.85
N ILE A 24 18.32 -9.84 3.76
CA ILE A 24 17.44 -11.02 3.85
C ILE A 24 17.83 -12.06 2.78
N GLU A 25 18.37 -11.60 1.66
CA GLU A 25 18.85 -12.39 0.53
C GLU A 25 20.10 -13.24 0.85
N ASP A 26 20.86 -12.86 1.88
CA ASP A 26 22.07 -13.57 2.34
C ASP A 26 21.77 -14.61 3.43
N LEU A 27 20.51 -14.74 3.85
CA LEU A 27 20.07 -15.70 4.86
C LEU A 27 19.61 -17.01 4.24
N GLU A 28 19.91 -18.11 4.92
CA GLU A 28 19.29 -19.40 4.61
C GLU A 28 17.75 -19.29 4.65
N PRO A 29 17.02 -19.87 3.69
CA PRO A 29 15.57 -19.80 3.66
C PRO A 29 14.97 -20.28 5.00
N SER A 30 14.17 -19.43 5.59
CA SER A 30 13.42 -19.73 6.79
C SER A 30 12.44 -20.89 6.55
N ARG A 31 11.99 -21.51 7.64
CA ARG A 31 10.96 -22.56 7.59
C ARG A 31 9.70 -22.12 6.82
N HIS A 32 9.29 -20.86 6.93
CA HIS A 32 8.08 -20.36 6.29
C HIS A 32 8.28 -20.09 4.79
N GLU A 33 9.48 -19.68 4.37
CA GLU A 33 9.83 -19.55 2.95
C GLU A 33 9.84 -20.92 2.27
N LEU A 34 10.51 -21.91 2.88
CA LEU A 34 10.50 -23.28 2.38
C LEU A 34 9.08 -23.86 2.31
N MET A 35 8.24 -23.59 3.31
CA MET A 35 6.83 -24.01 3.30
C MET A 35 6.04 -23.34 2.16
N THR A 36 6.32 -22.06 1.89
CA THR A 36 5.68 -21.30 0.80
C THR A 36 6.06 -21.88 -0.56
N TYR A 37 7.34 -22.18 -0.77
CA TYR A 37 7.80 -22.83 -2.01
C TYR A 37 7.16 -24.20 -2.20
N ALA A 38 7.16 -25.05 -1.17
CA ALA A 38 6.54 -26.38 -1.25
C ALA A 38 5.02 -26.32 -1.52
N MET A 39 4.30 -25.37 -0.89
CA MET A 39 2.87 -25.17 -1.15
C MET A 39 2.62 -24.68 -2.57
N LYS A 40 3.41 -23.73 -3.07
CA LYS A 40 3.32 -23.22 -4.43
C LYS A 40 3.51 -24.34 -5.45
N GLU A 41 4.60 -25.10 -5.35
CA GLU A 41 4.91 -26.20 -6.26
C GLU A 41 3.81 -27.27 -6.26
N LEU A 42 3.31 -27.66 -5.07
CA LEU A 42 2.25 -28.65 -4.95
C LEU A 42 0.94 -28.20 -5.61
N LEU A 43 0.57 -26.92 -5.47
CA LEU A 43 -0.65 -26.37 -6.07
C LEU A 43 -0.54 -26.28 -7.60
N ILE A 44 0.66 -25.99 -8.12
CA ILE A 44 0.95 -26.02 -9.56
C ILE A 44 0.91 -27.44 -10.10
N GLU A 45 1.56 -28.40 -9.44
CA GLU A 45 1.55 -29.82 -9.85
C GLU A 45 0.12 -30.38 -9.92
N LYS A 46 -0.75 -29.97 -9.00
CA LYS A 46 -2.16 -30.35 -9.00
C LYS A 46 -3.04 -29.58 -10.00
N GLY A 47 -2.49 -28.58 -10.68
CA GLY A 47 -3.21 -27.76 -11.66
C GLY A 47 -4.26 -26.83 -11.05
N HIS A 48 -4.10 -26.42 -9.78
CA HIS A 48 -5.00 -25.46 -9.13
C HIS A 48 -4.66 -24.01 -9.44
N VAL A 49 -3.38 -23.73 -9.70
CA VAL A 49 -2.85 -22.41 -10.07
C VAL A 49 -1.65 -22.59 -11.00
N THR A 50 -1.30 -21.53 -11.72
CA THR A 50 -0.10 -21.46 -12.56
C THR A 50 0.88 -20.40 -12.04
N ASP A 51 2.15 -20.50 -12.46
CA ASP A 51 3.14 -19.45 -12.16
C ASP A 51 2.71 -18.08 -12.70
N GLU A 52 2.06 -18.04 -13.85
CA GLU A 52 1.58 -16.80 -14.47
C GLU A 52 0.44 -16.15 -13.67
N GLU A 53 -0.50 -16.94 -13.18
CA GLU A 53 -1.59 -16.44 -12.33
C GLU A 53 -1.05 -15.85 -11.02
N ILE A 54 -0.06 -16.49 -10.40
CA ILE A 54 0.57 -15.98 -9.18
C ILE A 54 1.27 -14.65 -9.45
N ARG A 55 2.08 -14.56 -10.52
CA ARG A 55 2.76 -13.32 -10.90
C ARG A 55 1.76 -12.20 -11.17
N LYS A 56 0.72 -12.48 -11.95
CA LYS A 56 -0.33 -11.50 -12.25
C LYS A 56 -1.05 -11.01 -10.98
N CYS A 57 -1.26 -11.89 -10.00
CA CYS A 57 -1.82 -11.51 -8.71
C CYS A 57 -0.90 -10.54 -7.95
N GLN A 58 0.41 -10.80 -7.96
CA GLN A 58 1.42 -9.90 -7.36
C GLN A 58 1.44 -8.55 -8.07
N ASP A 59 1.54 -8.54 -9.40
CA ASP A 59 1.55 -7.31 -10.20
C ASP A 59 0.30 -6.44 -9.95
N THR A 60 -0.86 -7.10 -9.81
CA THR A 60 -2.13 -6.41 -9.50
C THR A 60 -2.06 -5.73 -8.13
N LEU A 61 -1.60 -6.44 -7.10
CA LEU A 61 -1.49 -5.89 -5.75
C LEU A 61 -0.45 -4.76 -5.66
N GLU A 62 0.68 -4.90 -6.35
CA GLU A 62 1.73 -3.88 -6.40
C GLU A 62 1.30 -2.62 -7.18
N SER A 63 0.36 -2.76 -8.11
CA SER A 63 -0.18 -1.62 -8.86
C SER A 63 -1.11 -0.71 -8.04
N ILE A 64 -1.60 -1.18 -6.88
CA ILE A 64 -2.54 -0.44 -6.04
C ILE A 64 -1.79 0.60 -5.21
N GLU A 65 -2.16 1.87 -5.37
CA GLU A 65 -1.54 2.98 -4.66
C GLU A 65 -2.55 3.81 -3.84
N PRO A 66 -2.16 4.34 -2.67
CA PRO A 66 -2.99 5.30 -1.92
C PRO A 66 -3.32 6.59 -2.69
N SER A 67 -2.54 6.89 -3.72
CA SER A 67 -2.75 8.02 -4.64
C SER A 67 -4.09 7.92 -5.38
N GLN A 68 -4.56 6.70 -5.66
CA GLN A 68 -5.85 6.41 -6.30
C GLN A 68 -7.01 6.98 -5.47
N GLY A 69 -7.04 6.68 -4.17
CA GLY A 69 -8.04 7.22 -3.24
C GLY A 69 -7.93 8.74 -3.07
N SER A 70 -6.71 9.27 -3.04
CA SER A 70 -6.47 10.72 -2.91
C SER A 70 -7.07 11.51 -4.08
N ARG A 71 -6.99 10.97 -5.31
CA ARG A 71 -7.58 11.57 -6.52
C ARG A 71 -9.11 11.64 -6.43
N VAL A 72 -9.74 10.59 -5.92
CA VAL A 72 -11.19 10.51 -5.70
C VAL A 72 -11.64 11.56 -4.70
N ILE A 73 -10.93 11.69 -3.57
CA ILE A 73 -11.22 12.70 -2.55
C ILE A 73 -11.04 14.11 -3.08
N ALA A 74 -9.96 14.39 -3.83
CA ALA A 74 -9.74 15.70 -4.44
C ALA A 74 -10.87 16.09 -5.40
N ARG A 75 -11.42 15.13 -6.15
CA ARG A 75 -12.59 15.37 -6.99
C ARG A 75 -13.84 15.67 -6.16
N ALA A 76 -14.08 14.91 -5.10
CA ALA A 76 -15.22 15.13 -4.20
C ALA A 76 -15.19 16.52 -3.52
N TRP A 77 -14.00 17.09 -3.27
CA TRP A 77 -13.90 18.45 -2.73
C TRP A 77 -14.24 19.56 -3.72
N THR A 78 -14.05 19.31 -5.02
CA THR A 78 -14.23 20.33 -6.07
C THR A 78 -15.51 20.15 -6.88
N ASP A 79 -16.15 18.99 -6.77
CA ASP A 79 -17.38 18.62 -7.48
C ASP A 79 -18.41 18.03 -6.51
N ALA A 80 -19.36 18.87 -6.10
CA ALA A 80 -20.41 18.48 -5.17
C ALA A 80 -21.35 17.39 -5.73
N ALA A 81 -21.55 17.35 -7.06
CA ALA A 81 -22.38 16.33 -7.68
C ALA A 81 -21.67 14.96 -7.67
N PHE A 82 -20.36 14.94 -7.92
CA PHE A 82 -19.55 13.74 -7.76
C PHE A 82 -19.50 13.28 -6.30
N LYS A 83 -19.32 14.22 -5.35
CA LYS A 83 -19.35 13.90 -3.92
C LYS A 83 -20.64 13.19 -3.52
N GLN A 84 -21.79 13.67 -4.01
CA GLN A 84 -23.07 13.02 -3.72
C GLN A 84 -23.11 11.58 -4.27
N ARG A 85 -22.69 11.38 -5.54
CA ARG A 85 -22.61 10.02 -6.13
C ARG A 85 -21.68 9.11 -5.32
N LEU A 86 -20.53 9.62 -4.88
CA LEU A 86 -19.56 8.88 -4.09
C LEU A 86 -20.13 8.42 -2.73
N LEU A 87 -20.94 9.26 -2.08
CA LEU A 87 -21.61 8.91 -0.83
C LEU A 87 -22.78 7.94 -1.03
N ASP A 88 -23.48 8.05 -2.17
CA ASP A 88 -24.61 7.18 -2.50
C ASP A 88 -24.17 5.77 -2.92
N ASP A 89 -23.15 5.66 -3.78
CA ASP A 89 -22.58 4.40 -4.27
C ASP A 89 -21.07 4.55 -4.52
N GLY A 90 -20.27 4.11 -3.54
CA GLY A 90 -18.82 4.19 -3.62
C GLY A 90 -18.21 3.36 -4.74
N ASN A 91 -18.76 2.17 -5.04
CA ASN A 91 -18.24 1.31 -6.12
C ASN A 91 -18.46 1.97 -7.49
N ALA A 92 -19.67 2.49 -7.73
CA ALA A 92 -19.99 3.15 -9.01
C ALA A 92 -19.15 4.43 -9.23
N ALA A 93 -18.92 5.21 -8.17
CA ALA A 93 -18.10 6.42 -8.26
C ALA A 93 -16.60 6.11 -8.45
N LEU A 94 -16.07 5.06 -7.82
CA LEU A 94 -14.69 4.61 -8.03
C LEU A 94 -14.46 4.08 -9.46
N ALA A 95 -15.47 3.47 -10.07
CA ALA A 95 -15.40 3.03 -11.46
C ALA A 95 -15.21 4.18 -12.46
N GLU A 96 -15.61 5.43 -12.12
CA GLU A 96 -15.30 6.62 -12.94
C GLU A 96 -13.77 6.89 -13.04
N PHE A 97 -12.96 6.27 -12.17
CA PHE A 97 -11.51 6.38 -12.10
C PHE A 97 -10.78 5.09 -12.53
N ASP A 98 -11.50 4.11 -13.07
CA ASP A 98 -10.98 2.77 -13.37
C ASP A 98 -10.45 2.04 -12.11
N ILE A 99 -10.98 2.37 -10.93
CA ILE A 99 -10.64 1.72 -9.67
C ILE A 99 -11.65 0.60 -9.41
N ASP A 100 -11.17 -0.64 -9.40
CA ASP A 100 -11.95 -1.81 -9.00
C ASP A 100 -11.63 -2.17 -7.54
N ALA A 101 -12.65 -2.09 -6.66
CA ALA A 101 -12.55 -2.53 -5.27
C ALA A 101 -12.78 -4.05 -5.11
N GLY A 102 -12.78 -4.79 -6.21
CA GLY A 102 -13.04 -6.21 -6.26
C GLY A 102 -14.45 -6.54 -5.77
N GLY A 103 -14.58 -7.64 -5.03
CA GLY A 103 -15.86 -8.08 -4.47
C GLY A 103 -16.37 -7.26 -3.27
N ALA A 104 -15.66 -6.21 -2.86
CA ALA A 104 -16.00 -5.44 -1.67
C ALA A 104 -17.05 -4.36 -1.97
N LYS A 105 -17.99 -4.17 -1.03
CA LYS A 105 -18.88 -3.00 -1.04
C LYS A 105 -18.16 -1.79 -0.47
N MET A 106 -17.94 -0.79 -1.31
CA MET A 106 -17.32 0.47 -0.94
C MET A 106 -18.36 1.43 -0.37
N THR A 107 -18.24 1.69 0.93
CA THR A 107 -19.09 2.66 1.65
C THR A 107 -18.22 3.83 2.08
N VAL A 108 -18.57 5.03 1.63
CA VAL A 108 -17.83 6.26 1.96
C VAL A 108 -18.55 6.97 3.10
N VAL A 109 -17.78 7.37 4.11
CA VAL A 109 -18.27 8.12 5.28
C VAL A 109 -17.58 9.48 5.33
N GLU A 110 -18.38 10.53 5.35
CA GLU A 110 -17.87 11.91 5.37
C GLU A 110 -17.56 12.37 6.80
N ASN A 111 -16.37 12.96 6.99
CA ASN A 111 -16.06 13.75 8.18
C ASN A 111 -16.70 15.14 8.07
N THR A 112 -17.21 15.65 9.19
CA THR A 112 -17.79 16.99 9.30
C THR A 112 -17.12 17.77 10.45
N GLY A 113 -17.58 19.00 10.72
CA GLY A 113 -17.12 19.76 11.88
C GLY A 113 -17.42 19.09 13.23
N ASP A 114 -18.45 18.23 13.27
CA ASP A 114 -18.92 17.58 14.50
C ASP A 114 -18.60 16.08 14.55
N VAL A 115 -18.18 15.48 13.43
CA VAL A 115 -18.00 14.02 13.30
C VAL A 115 -16.67 13.70 12.63
N GLN A 116 -15.88 12.87 13.30
CA GLN A 116 -14.66 12.26 12.76
C GLN A 116 -14.81 10.74 12.71
N ASN A 117 -14.73 10.17 11.52
CA ASN A 117 -14.84 8.73 11.28
C ASN A 117 -13.45 8.06 11.32
N VAL A 118 -13.41 6.81 11.76
CA VAL A 118 -12.25 5.92 11.70
C VAL A 118 -12.72 4.50 11.39
N VAL A 119 -11.97 3.77 10.56
CA VAL A 119 -12.31 2.41 10.10
C VAL A 119 -11.36 1.40 10.73
N VAL A 120 -11.86 0.23 11.12
CA VAL A 120 -11.06 -0.86 11.73
C VAL A 120 -11.65 -2.23 11.39
N CYS A 121 -10.82 -3.23 11.03
CA CYS A 121 -11.17 -4.64 11.21
C CYS A 121 -10.56 -5.14 12.52
N THR A 122 -11.37 -5.24 13.57
CA THR A 122 -10.89 -5.73 14.88
C THR A 122 -10.60 -7.23 14.89
N LEU A 123 -11.14 -7.99 13.93
CA LEU A 123 -11.06 -9.45 13.90
C LEU A 123 -9.97 -9.98 12.97
N CYS A 124 -9.38 -9.13 12.12
CA CYS A 124 -8.67 -9.57 10.94
C CYS A 124 -7.75 -8.45 10.39
N SER A 125 -7.88 -8.16 9.11
CA SER A 125 -7.11 -7.15 8.37
C SER A 125 -7.90 -6.55 7.19
N CYS A 126 -9.26 -6.52 7.23
CA CYS A 126 -10.03 -5.90 6.13
C CYS A 126 -9.61 -4.46 5.93
N TYR A 127 -9.38 -4.11 4.67
CA TYR A 127 -8.99 -2.78 4.25
C TYR A 127 -9.40 -2.60 2.78
N PRO A 128 -9.90 -1.41 2.38
CA PRO A 128 -10.17 -1.14 0.98
C PRO A 128 -8.90 -0.83 0.20
#